data_AF-G0QG76-F1
#
_entry.id   AF-G0QG76-F1
#
_cell.length_a   1.000
_cell.length_b   1.000
_cell.length_c   1.000
_cell.angle_alpha   90.00
_cell.angle_beta   90.00
_cell.angle_gamma   90.00
#
_symmetry.space_group_name_H-M   'P 1'
#
loop_
_entity.id
_entity.type
_entity.pdbx_description
1 polymer ?
#
loop_
_entity_poly.entity_id
_entity_poly.type
_entity_poly.pdbx_seq_one_letter_code
_entity_poly.pdbx_strand_id
1 'polypeptide(L)'
;MKKVCIVAMREETFNMFLEDQIYPVPAKYPRASKQFSYLAAYRKAPVSAITHIAQIKDQEITDNPRPNIDQLVKQDYSKVKLFHLEKPEKISKVGNDQSGVRGARYTNLSQIRQASSLSHIDYEG
;
A
#
# COMPACT_ATOMS: atom_id res chain seq x y z
N MET A 1 18.28 -4.32 3.41
CA MET A 1 17.04 -5.05 3.04
C MET A 1 15.95 -4.05 2.71
N LYS A 2 15.30 -4.15 1.54
CA LYS A 2 14.28 -3.17 1.10
C LYS A 2 12.93 -3.48 1.78
N LYS A 3 12.46 -2.57 2.65
CA LYS A 3 11.20 -2.74 3.39
C LYS A 3 9.97 -2.46 2.52
N VAL A 4 8.94 -3.28 2.68
CA VAL A 4 7.67 -3.22 1.97
C VAL A 4 6.55 -2.99 2.98
N CYS A 5 5.65 -2.06 2.70
CA CYS A 5 4.38 -1.92 3.39
C CYS A 5 3.26 -2.55 2.54
N ILE A 6 2.65 -3.62 3.06
CA ILE A 6 1.50 -4.28 2.45
C ILE A 6 0.24 -3.64 2.98
N VAL A 7 -0.63 -3.19 2.07
CA VAL A 7 -1.86 -2.48 2.42
C VAL A 7 -3.04 -3.04 1.65
N ALA A 8 -4.15 -3.26 2.36
CA ALA A 8 -5.41 -3.61 1.75
C ALA A 8 -6.05 -2.36 1.12
N MET A 9 -6.01 -2.28 -0.21
CA MET A 9 -6.56 -1.14 -0.96
C MET A 9 -8.03 -1.38 -1.29
N ARG A 10 -8.83 -0.31 -1.22
CA ARG A 10 -10.14 -0.28 -1.89
C ARG A 10 -9.92 -0.05 -3.39
N GLU A 11 -10.93 -0.32 -4.20
CA GLU A 11 -10.82 -0.23 -5.66
C GLU A 11 -10.39 1.16 -6.11
N GLU A 12 -10.96 2.21 -5.53
CA GLU A 12 -10.66 3.59 -5.87
C GLU A 12 -9.22 3.98 -5.52
N THR A 13 -8.74 3.54 -4.34
CA THR A 13 -7.32 3.73 -3.95
C THR A 13 -6.38 2.91 -4.83
N PHE A 14 -6.80 1.73 -5.26
CA PHE A 14 -6.00 0.88 -6.14
C PHE A 14 -5.91 1.45 -7.56
N ASN A 15 -6.99 2.03 -8.09
CA ASN A 15 -6.99 2.72 -9.38
C ASN A 15 -6.06 3.93 -9.33
N MET A 16 -6.15 4.77 -8.30
CA MET A 16 -5.21 5.87 -8.07
C MET A 16 -3.75 5.39 -7.96
N PHE A 17 -3.51 4.29 -7.24
CA PHE A 17 -2.19 3.69 -7.14
C PHE A 17 -1.62 3.28 -8.51
N LEU A 18 -2.46 2.72 -9.39
CA LEU A 18 -2.05 2.31 -10.75
C LEU A 18 -1.90 3.49 -11.72
N GLU A 19 -2.89 4.36 -11.76
CA GLU A 19 -3.06 5.40 -12.79
C GLU A 19 -2.28 6.67 -12.46
N ASP A 20 -2.38 7.14 -11.21
CA ASP A 20 -1.75 8.38 -10.75
C ASP A 20 -0.38 8.15 -10.10
N GLN A 21 -0.02 6.89 -9.85
CA GLN A 21 1.17 6.50 -9.07
C GLN A 21 1.22 7.18 -7.69
N ILE A 22 0.06 7.35 -7.06
CA ILE A 22 -0.07 7.99 -5.75
C ILE A 22 -0.73 7.04 -4.76
N TYR A 23 -0.23 7.04 -3.51
CA TYR A 23 -0.92 6.43 -2.38
C TYR A 23 -1.10 7.42 -1.23
N PRO A 24 -2.35 7.84 -0.94
CA PRO A 24 -2.63 8.78 0.14
C PRO A 24 -2.80 8.08 1.49
N VAL A 25 -2.30 8.70 2.55
CA VAL A 25 -2.41 8.21 3.93
C VAL A 25 -2.67 9.38 4.88
N PRO A 26 -3.61 9.27 5.83
CA PRO A 26 -3.75 10.26 6.89
C PRO A 26 -2.45 10.39 7.68
N ALA A 27 -1.95 11.61 7.89
CA ALA A 27 -0.65 11.80 8.54
C ALA A 27 -0.57 11.20 9.96
N LYS A 28 -1.73 11.03 10.63
CA LYS A 28 -1.83 10.41 11.95
C LYS A 28 -1.70 8.88 11.96
N TYR A 29 -1.74 8.23 10.81
CA TYR A 29 -1.67 6.76 10.74
C TYR A 29 -0.22 6.28 10.88
N PRO A 30 0.05 5.12 11.51
CA PRO A 30 1.41 4.61 11.69
C PRO A 30 2.23 4.48 10.40
N ARG A 31 1.56 4.22 9.27
CA ARG A 31 2.22 4.09 7.97
C ARG A 31 2.63 5.43 7.35
N ALA A 32 2.21 6.57 7.90
CA ALA A 32 2.75 7.86 7.52
C ALA A 32 4.12 8.13 8.16
N SER A 33 4.41 7.53 9.32
CA SER A 33 5.63 7.75 10.10
C SER A 33 6.67 6.62 9.98
N LYS A 34 6.28 5.37 9.67
CA LYS A 34 7.23 4.28 9.44
C LYS A 34 8.02 4.49 8.13
N GLN A 35 9.31 4.17 8.14
CA GLN A 35 10.17 4.19 6.95
C GLN A 35 10.10 2.85 6.18
N PHE A 36 9.73 2.92 4.90
CA PHE A 36 9.74 1.80 3.95
C PHE A 36 9.98 2.31 2.54
N SER A 37 10.40 1.42 1.64
CA SER A 37 10.81 1.79 0.27
C SER A 37 9.81 1.32 -0.79
N TYR A 38 8.88 0.44 -0.44
CA TYR A 38 7.91 -0.14 -1.37
C TYR A 38 6.52 -0.23 -0.76
N LEU A 39 5.49 -0.10 -1.59
CA LEU A 39 4.12 -0.48 -1.29
C LEU A 39 3.76 -1.76 -2.03
N ALA A 40 3.01 -2.64 -1.37
CA ALA A 40 2.40 -3.81 -1.97
C ALA A 40 0.87 -3.73 -1.85
N ALA A 41 0.18 -3.82 -2.98
CA ALA A 41 -1.27 -3.69 -3.06
C ALA A 41 -1.94 -5.06 -2.84
N TYR A 42 -2.51 -5.25 -1.66
CA TYR A 42 -3.45 -6.34 -1.39
C TYR A 42 -4.84 -5.95 -1.88
N ARG A 43 -5.33 -6.66 -2.89
CA ARG A 43 -6.70 -6.50 -3.40
C ARG A 43 -7.62 -7.42 -2.61
N LYS A 44 -8.70 -6.85 -2.06
CA LYS A 44 -9.72 -7.60 -1.30
C LYS A 44 -10.52 -8.52 -2.23
N ALA A 45 -11.54 -9.18 -1.68
CA ALA A 45 -12.48 -9.98 -2.47
C ALA A 45 -13.01 -9.18 -3.68
N PRO A 46 -13.17 -9.81 -4.87
CA PRO A 46 -13.01 -11.26 -5.13
C PRO A 46 -11.56 -11.70 -5.40
N VAL A 47 -10.59 -10.79 -5.46
CA VAL A 47 -9.21 -11.11 -5.86
C VAL A 47 -8.43 -11.75 -4.71
N SER A 48 -8.59 -11.22 -3.50
CA SER A 48 -8.01 -11.74 -2.26
C SER A 48 -6.52 -12.09 -2.37
N ALA A 49 -5.71 -11.17 -2.89
CA ALA A 49 -4.29 -11.41 -3.14
C ALA A 49 -3.47 -10.12 -3.20
N ILE A 50 -2.17 -10.22 -2.91
CA ILE A 50 -1.20 -9.19 -3.33
C ILE A 50 -0.95 -9.35 -4.82
N THR A 51 -1.03 -8.26 -5.58
CA THR A 51 -0.97 -8.32 -7.05
C THR A 51 0.02 -7.35 -7.68
N HIS A 52 0.34 -6.27 -6.98
CA HIS A 52 1.23 -5.23 -7.49
C HIS A 52 2.13 -4.73 -6.38
N ILE A 53 3.31 -4.28 -6.78
CA ILE A 53 4.26 -3.57 -5.92
C ILE A 53 4.72 -2.30 -6.62
N ALA A 54 5.02 -1.26 -5.84
CA ALA A 54 5.58 -0.03 -6.37
C ALA A 54 6.66 0.50 -5.43
N GLN A 55 7.74 1.03 -6.00
CA GLN A 55 8.78 1.70 -5.24
C GLN A 55 8.31 3.12 -4.90
N ILE A 56 8.59 3.57 -3.68
CA ILE A 56 8.40 4.98 -3.32
C ILE A 56 9.51 5.79 -3.97
N LYS A 57 9.10 6.78 -4.76
CA LYS A 57 9.96 7.76 -5.40
C LYS A 57 10.13 8.99 -4.52
N ASP A 58 9.03 9.53 -4.02
CA ASP A 58 9.01 10.75 -3.22
C ASP A 58 7.85 10.75 -2.22
N GLN A 59 7.88 11.66 -1.25
CA GLN A 59 6.88 11.78 -0.19
C GLN A 59 6.60 13.26 0.10
N GLU A 60 5.33 13.64 0.14
CA GLU A 60 4.92 14.98 0.55
C GLU A 60 3.83 14.93 1.62
N ILE A 61 3.74 15.98 2.43
CA ILE A 61 2.63 16.20 3.36
C ILE A 61 1.89 17.44 2.89
N THR A 62 0.58 17.32 2.73
CA THR A 62 -0.30 18.42 2.32
C THR A 62 -1.46 18.56 3.29
N ASP A 63 -1.84 19.81 3.56
CA ASP A 63 -3.04 20.18 4.31
C ASP A 63 -4.27 20.31 3.40
N ASN A 64 -4.05 20.38 2.07
CA ASN A 64 -5.09 20.52 1.05
C ASN A 64 -4.87 19.45 -0.05
N PRO A 65 -5.26 18.20 0.20
CA PRO A 65 -5.19 17.16 -0.82
C PRO A 65 -6.11 17.51 -2.00
N ARG A 66 -5.84 16.92 -3.17
CA ARG A 66 -6.75 17.06 -4.32
C ARG A 66 -8.13 16.47 -3.96
N PRO A 67 -9.25 16.96 -4.52
CA PRO A 67 -10.59 16.52 -4.13
C PRO A 67 -10.82 15.00 -4.23
N ASN A 68 -10.23 14.34 -5.22
CA ASN A 68 -10.29 12.88 -5.38
C ASN A 68 -9.54 12.14 -4.27
N ILE A 69 -8.48 12.73 -3.70
CA ILE A 69 -7.75 12.19 -2.56
C ILE A 69 -8.54 12.40 -1.28
N ASP A 70 -9.09 13.60 -1.05
CA ASP A 70 -9.89 13.93 0.14
C ASP A 70 -11.01 12.94 0.42
N GLN A 71 -11.71 12.52 -0.64
CA GLN A 71 -12.78 11.53 -0.56
C GLN A 71 -12.26 10.15 -0.10
N LEU A 72 -11.04 9.76 -0.49
CA LEU A 72 -10.44 8.47 -0.16
C LEU A 72 -9.91 8.41 1.26
N VAL A 73 -9.32 9.50 1.73
CA VAL A 73 -8.77 9.57 3.10
C VAL A 73 -9.84 9.91 4.14
N LYS A 74 -11.06 10.29 3.73
CA LYS A 74 -12.15 10.88 4.53
C LYS A 74 -11.76 12.28 5.01
N GLN A 75 -12.72 13.22 4.92
CA GLN A 75 -12.57 14.67 5.22
C GLN A 75 -12.03 15.02 6.62
N ASP A 76 -11.94 14.06 7.55
CA ASP A 76 -11.58 14.31 8.95
C ASP A 76 -10.06 14.36 9.20
N TYR A 77 -9.25 14.40 8.14
CA TYR A 77 -7.79 14.49 8.26
C TYR A 77 -7.27 15.75 7.60
N SER A 78 -7.04 16.77 8.44
CA SER A 78 -6.43 18.05 8.04
C SER A 78 -5.01 17.94 7.48
N LYS A 79 -4.38 16.75 7.55
CA LYS A 79 -3.03 16.46 7.07
C LYS A 79 -2.99 15.09 6.42
N VAL A 80 -2.56 15.05 5.17
CA VAL A 80 -2.40 13.82 4.38
C VAL A 80 -0.97 13.73 3.89
N LYS A 81 -0.38 12.56 4.08
CA LYS A 81 0.90 12.19 3.46
C LYS A 81 0.63 11.47 2.14
N LEU A 82 1.22 11.98 1.06
CA LEU A 82 1.17 11.37 -0.27
C LEU A 82 2.48 10.67 -0.53
N PHE A 83 2.40 9.39 -0.87
CA PHE A 83 3.53 8.64 -1.41
C PHE A 83 3.46 8.67 -2.93
N HIS A 84 4.45 9.31 -3.56
CA HIS A 84 4.65 9.28 -5.00
C HIS A 84 5.45 8.04 -5.36
N LEU A 85 4.99 7.33 -6.38
CA LEU A 85 5.48 6.00 -6.67
C LEU A 85 6.14 5.96 -8.05
N GLU A 86 7.12 5.07 -8.18
CA GLU A 86 7.46 4.55 -9.50
C GLU A 86 6.28 3.74 -10.05
N LYS A 87 6.26 3.54 -11.37
CA LYS A 87 5.20 2.78 -12.04
C LYS A 87 4.99 1.42 -11.35
N PRO A 88 3.77 1.11 -10.88
CA PRO A 88 3.50 -0.17 -10.24
C PRO A 88 3.78 -1.36 -11.15
N GLU A 89 4.51 -2.33 -10.60
CA GLU A 89 4.85 -3.59 -11.24
C GLU A 89 3.81 -4.64 -10.84
N LYS A 90 3.19 -5.28 -11.84
CA LYS A 90 2.36 -6.47 -11.62
C LYS A 90 3.26 -7.66 -11.27
N ILE A 91 2.91 -8.38 -10.22
CA ILE A 91 3.64 -9.57 -9.77
C ILE A 91 2.77 -10.83 -9.85
N SER A 92 3.40 -12.00 -9.69
CA SER A 92 2.70 -13.24 -9.37
C SER A 92 1.82 -13.03 -8.14
N LYS A 93 0.59 -13.54 -8.19
CA LYS A 93 -0.35 -13.36 -7.08
C LYS A 93 0.19 -14.04 -5.83
N VAL A 94 0.28 -13.29 -4.74
CA VAL A 94 0.43 -13.86 -3.41
C VAL A 94 -0.98 -14.03 -2.84
N GLY A 95 -1.50 -15.25 -2.91
CA GLY A 95 -2.88 -15.56 -2.57
C GLY A 95 -3.16 -15.47 -1.07
N ASN A 96 -4.39 -15.10 -0.71
CA ASN A 96 -4.84 -15.20 0.67
C ASN A 96 -5.29 -16.62 1.00
N ASP A 97 -4.53 -17.30 1.85
CA ASP A 97 -4.83 -18.58 2.50
C ASP A 97 -5.12 -18.40 4.01
N GLN A 98 -5.35 -17.16 4.44
CA GLN A 98 -5.59 -16.78 5.83
C GLN A 98 -6.76 -15.78 5.93
N SER A 99 -6.77 -14.96 6.98
CA SER A 99 -7.80 -13.92 7.23
C SER A 99 -7.62 -12.63 6.41
N GLY A 100 -6.75 -12.64 5.41
CA GLY A 100 -6.39 -11.48 4.59
C GLY A 100 -5.51 -10.46 5.31
N VAL A 101 -5.26 -9.33 4.66
CA VAL A 101 -4.45 -8.24 5.24
C VAL A 101 -5.35 -7.28 6.02
N ARG A 102 -5.11 -7.17 7.34
CA ARG A 102 -5.80 -6.22 8.23
C ARG A 102 -4.89 -5.06 8.62
N GLY A 103 -5.25 -3.84 8.22
CA GLY A 103 -4.39 -2.66 8.42
C GLY A 103 -3.17 -2.69 7.51
N ALA A 104 -2.08 -2.04 7.94
CA ALA A 104 -0.79 -2.17 7.28
C ALA A 104 0.01 -3.33 7.88
N ARG A 105 0.74 -4.04 7.03
CA ARG A 105 1.72 -5.05 7.41
C ARG A 105 3.06 -4.71 6.77
N TYR A 106 4.15 -5.18 7.37
CA TYR A 106 5.50 -4.85 6.93
C TYR A 106 6.31 -6.12 6.74
N THR A 107 7.14 -6.15 5.71
CA THR A 107 8.05 -7.25 5.41
C THR A 107 9.17 -6.72 4.51
N ASN A 108 9.92 -7.62 3.87
CA ASN A 108 10.93 -7.27 2.88
C ASN A 108 10.52 -7.67 1.45
N LEU A 109 11.17 -7.03 0.47
CA LEU A 109 10.87 -7.23 -0.95
C LEU A 109 11.09 -8.66 -1.44
N SER A 110 12.10 -9.37 -0.92
CA SER A 110 12.38 -10.76 -1.29
C SER A 110 11.23 -11.69 -0.91
N GLN A 111 10.68 -11.55 0.30
CA GLN A 111 9.54 -12.34 0.78
C GLN A 111 8.33 -12.20 -0.16
N ILE A 112 7.98 -10.96 -0.56
CA ILE A 112 6.87 -10.73 -1.50
C ILE A 112 7.11 -11.39 -2.86
N ARG A 113 8.34 -11.37 -3.39
CA ARG A 113 8.64 -11.94 -4.71
C ARG A 113 8.70 -13.47 -4.72
N GLN A 114 8.95 -14.09 -3.57
CA GLN A 114 9.09 -15.54 -3.44
C GLN A 114 7.83 -16.23 -2.92
N ALA A 115 6.99 -15.52 -2.15
CA ALA A 115 5.79 -16.08 -1.58
C ALA A 115 4.72 -16.35 -2.63
N SER A 116 4.06 -17.50 -2.51
CA SER A 116 2.84 -17.85 -3.26
C SER A 116 1.56 -17.56 -2.46
N SER A 117 1.67 -17.45 -1.13
CA SER A 117 0.54 -17.20 -0.23
C SER A 117 0.92 -16.31 0.96
N LEU A 118 -0.09 -15.73 1.62
CA LEU A 118 0.13 -14.80 2.74
C LEU A 118 0.75 -15.47 3.97
N SER A 119 0.49 -16.77 4.17
CA SER A 119 1.10 -17.54 5.27
C SER A 119 2.60 -17.75 5.12
N HIS A 120 3.15 -17.63 3.91
CA HIS A 120 4.58 -17.74 3.61
C HIS A 120 5.34 -16.42 3.77
N ILE A 121 4.70 -15.35 4.26
CA ILE A 121 5.33 -14.06 4.50
C ILE A 121 5.59 -13.89 5.99
N ASP A 122 6.86 -13.67 6.34
CA ASP A 122 7.23 -13.22 7.67
C ASP A 122 6.95 -11.71 7.81
N TYR A 123 6.06 -11.35 8.73
CA TYR A 123 5.67 -9.97 9.00
C TYR A 123 6.46 -9.36 10.15
N GLU A 124 6.91 -8.11 9.99
CA GLU A 124 7.48 -7.29 11.05
C GLU A 124 6.35 -6.66 11.92
N GLY A 125 6.61 -6.53 13.23
CA GLY A 125 5.78 -5.77 14.19
C GLY A 125 5.83 -4.25 14.00
#